data_AF-A0A478FUT7-F1
#
_entry.id   AF-A0A478FUT7-F1
#
_cell.length_a   1.000
_cell.length_b   1.000
_cell.length_c   1.000
_cell.angle_alpha   90.00
_cell.angle_beta   90.00
_cell.angle_gamma   90.00
#
_symmetry.space_group_name_H-M   'P 1'
#
loop_
_entity.id
_entity.type
_entity.pdbx_description
1 polymer ?
#
loop_
_entity_poly.entity_id
_entity_poly.type
_entity_poly.pdbx_seq_one_letter_code
_entity_poly.pdbx_strand_id
1 'polypeptide(L)'
;MLFSTWFSTLGVPTLVAGSVGGGIKLYLRHFSSNANALSFLELVSDDVIAPRTFLDVIKTRNLTPIDDKTTNAQLQTVLLHRLDSRVNTFEFKDEELFKGSKKVKVEQGDKVTGTFTAEPGRTENFEIHVWKQPTAHTAYKNSCKEALANNYEAEKDEQELEKLIRWCTVISNNEELLTRSGFETLNTDTSIDKDNEDWKKIISGGWFTKSTANETYKHWEKQGFLDNGELKKLLGENLDKEIKTTDQVTKEHIDLFKGKCEAVLKKEPSIQSFPISTLFREGINSTKKPSYVVDSFYEATFFCVKPMKAEDYVTNVLKAQVRKVEDRAKGTGNRICSIEGNQTYEWYTYQPAEGKGFWCGVRELYAGQVRDK
;
A
#
# COMPACT_ATOMS: atom_id res chain seq x y z
N MET A 1 25.72 43.28 2.79
CA MET A 1 25.68 42.35 3.94
C MET A 1 25.45 40.87 3.55
N LEU A 2 25.61 40.47 2.28
CA LEU A 2 25.54 39.05 1.85
C LEU A 2 26.90 38.33 1.87
N PHE A 3 28.00 39.08 1.86
CA PHE A 3 29.36 38.54 1.82
C PHE A 3 29.90 38.04 3.16
N SER A 4 29.34 38.48 4.30
CA SER A 4 29.84 38.10 5.64
C SER A 4 29.24 36.81 6.18
N THR A 5 28.02 36.45 5.73
CA THR A 5 27.32 35.22 6.14
C THR A 5 27.84 33.97 5.44
N TRP A 6 28.45 34.11 4.26
CA TRP A 6 29.06 32.99 3.51
C TRP A 6 30.31 32.39 4.18
N PHE A 7 31.11 33.20 4.89
CA PHE A 7 32.39 32.74 5.43
C PHE A 7 32.32 32.23 6.87
N SER A 8 31.20 32.41 7.56
CA SER A 8 30.99 31.81 8.88
C SER A 8 30.66 30.31 8.81
N THR A 9 30.15 29.82 7.67
CA THR A 9 29.70 28.43 7.48
C THR A 9 30.73 27.54 6.78
N LEU A 10 31.63 28.10 5.96
CA LEU A 10 32.55 27.32 5.11
C LEU A 10 34.02 27.36 5.53
N GLY A 11 34.33 28.02 6.66
CA GLY A 11 35.69 28.20 7.17
C GLY A 11 36.45 29.35 6.49
N VAL A 12 37.53 29.80 7.13
CA VAL A 12 38.30 31.00 6.72
C VAL A 12 38.93 30.78 5.33
N PRO A 13 38.55 31.55 4.31
CA PRO A 13 39.17 31.46 2.98
C PRO A 13 40.57 32.10 3.04
N THR A 14 41.58 31.41 2.54
CA THR A 14 42.88 32.05 2.29
C THR A 14 42.92 32.46 0.82
N LEU A 15 42.90 33.77 0.56
CA LEU A 15 42.98 34.33 -0.79
C LEU A 15 44.45 34.54 -1.16
N VAL A 16 44.93 33.86 -2.21
CA VAL A 16 46.27 34.08 -2.76
C VAL A 16 46.13 34.62 -4.17
N ALA A 17 46.56 35.86 -4.38
CA ALA A 17 46.64 36.47 -5.70
C ALA A 17 48.05 36.21 -6.29
N GLY A 18 48.12 35.38 -7.34
CA GLY A 18 49.35 35.18 -8.13
C GLY A 18 49.35 36.07 -9.38
N SER A 19 50.50 36.65 -9.72
CA SER A 19 50.62 37.75 -10.69
C SER A 19 50.68 37.36 -12.17
N VAL A 20 50.24 36.16 -12.59
CA VAL A 20 50.22 35.82 -14.03
C VAL A 20 49.07 34.88 -14.35
N GLY A 21 48.03 35.40 -15.02
CA GLY A 21 46.86 34.66 -15.49
C GLY A 21 45.66 34.82 -14.55
N GLY A 22 44.61 35.50 -15.03
CA GLY A 22 43.39 35.77 -14.28
C GLY A 22 42.68 34.49 -13.85
N GLY A 23 42.86 34.11 -12.58
CA GLY A 23 42.15 33.01 -11.95
C GLY A 23 42.26 33.13 -10.43
N ILE A 24 41.11 33.22 -9.76
CA ILE A 24 41.04 33.20 -8.29
C ILE A 24 41.03 31.72 -7.88
N LYS A 25 42.00 31.29 -7.08
CA LYS A 25 42.00 29.96 -6.44
C LYS A 25 41.56 30.10 -4.99
N LEU A 26 40.40 29.55 -4.67
CA LEU A 26 39.88 29.45 -3.31
C LEU A 26 40.20 28.06 -2.75
N TYR A 27 40.88 28.01 -1.61
CA TYR A 27 41.17 26.77 -0.88
C TYR A 27 40.30 26.74 0.38
N LEU A 28 39.45 25.72 0.50
CA LEU A 28 38.62 25.46 1.67
C LEU A 28 39.28 24.34 2.50
N ARG A 29 39.66 24.64 3.75
CA ARG A 29 40.49 23.75 4.57
C ARG A 29 39.71 22.73 5.41
N HIS A 30 38.39 22.89 5.55
CA HIS A 30 37.52 21.96 6.27
C HIS A 30 36.15 21.85 5.58
N PHE A 31 35.96 20.76 4.84
CA PHE A 31 34.66 20.40 4.28
C PHE A 31 34.02 19.36 5.21
N SER A 32 32.92 19.69 5.88
CA SER A 32 32.09 18.67 6.52
C SER A 32 31.13 18.11 5.47
N SER A 33 31.03 16.79 5.38
CA SER A 33 30.32 16.06 4.32
C SER A 33 28.79 16.05 4.50
N ASN A 34 28.19 17.19 4.85
CA ASN A 34 26.75 17.33 4.76
C ASN A 34 26.38 17.79 3.35
N ALA A 35 25.73 16.87 2.63
CA ALA A 35 25.28 17.01 1.27
C ALA A 35 24.48 18.31 1.05
N ASN A 36 25.06 19.24 0.29
CA ASN A 36 24.38 20.24 -0.56
C ASN A 36 25.36 20.98 -1.50
N ALA A 37 26.59 20.48 -1.66
CA ALA A 37 27.61 21.12 -2.49
C ALA A 37 27.35 20.99 -4.02
N LEU A 38 26.48 20.07 -4.43
CA LEU A 38 26.09 19.89 -5.84
C LEU A 38 25.10 20.95 -6.34
N SER A 39 24.43 21.69 -5.44
CA SER A 39 23.54 22.79 -5.81
C SER A 39 24.29 24.05 -6.29
N PHE A 40 25.61 24.12 -6.08
CA PHE A 40 26.39 25.33 -6.33
C PHE A 40 26.88 25.45 -7.79
N LEU A 41 26.94 24.35 -8.54
CA LEU A 41 27.39 24.37 -9.95
C LEU A 41 26.24 24.64 -10.95
N GLU A 42 24.98 24.60 -10.51
CA GLU A 42 23.81 24.94 -11.36
C GLU A 42 23.53 26.45 -11.46
N LEU A 43 24.19 27.28 -10.66
CA LEU A 43 23.91 28.73 -10.57
C LEU A 43 24.72 29.62 -11.54
N VAL A 44 25.53 29.05 -12.44
CA VAL A 44 26.42 29.83 -13.34
C VAL A 44 26.22 29.53 -14.83
N SER A 45 25.22 28.72 -15.20
CA SER A 45 24.81 28.58 -16.60
C SER A 45 23.58 29.45 -16.86
N ASP A 46 23.80 30.59 -17.49
CA ASP A 46 22.81 31.54 -18.02
C ASP A 46 22.11 30.97 -19.28
N ASP A 47 21.75 29.68 -19.23
CA ASP A 47 20.92 29.02 -20.23
C ASP A 47 19.46 29.18 -19.80
N VAL A 48 18.62 29.55 -20.77
CA VAL A 48 17.16 29.64 -20.65
C VAL A 48 16.65 28.41 -19.88
N ILE A 49 16.33 28.58 -18.60
CA ILE A 49 15.77 27.50 -17.78
C ILE A 49 14.40 27.20 -18.39
N ALA A 50 14.34 26.16 -19.22
CA ALA A 50 13.09 25.65 -19.74
C ALA A 50 12.15 25.46 -18.55
N PRO A 51 10.89 25.93 -18.64
CA PRO A 51 9.96 25.82 -17.52
C PRO A 51 9.86 24.35 -17.11
N ARG A 52 10.19 24.07 -15.86
CA ARG A 52 10.14 22.72 -15.31
C ARG A 52 8.69 22.27 -15.29
N THR A 53 8.39 21.12 -15.89
CA THR A 53 7.02 20.57 -15.92
C THR A 53 6.79 19.60 -14.77
N PHE A 54 5.53 19.26 -14.47
CA PHE A 54 5.21 18.17 -13.54
C PHE A 54 5.84 16.85 -14.00
N LEU A 55 5.87 16.57 -15.31
CA LEU A 55 6.50 15.39 -15.89
C LEU A 55 7.98 15.29 -15.51
N ASP A 56 8.71 16.40 -15.56
CA ASP A 56 10.14 16.44 -15.22
C ASP A 56 10.36 16.13 -13.73
N VAL A 57 9.54 16.72 -12.87
CA VAL A 57 9.59 16.46 -11.42
C VAL A 57 9.33 14.99 -11.12
N ILE A 58 8.29 14.40 -11.71
CA ILE A 58 7.92 13.00 -11.51
C ILE A 58 9.04 12.06 -11.96
N LYS A 59 9.65 12.31 -13.12
CA LYS A 59 10.79 11.52 -13.61
C LYS A 59 12.01 11.63 -12.68
N THR A 60 12.29 12.82 -12.14
CA THR A 60 13.38 12.98 -11.15
C THR A 60 13.13 12.23 -9.84
N ARG A 61 11.87 11.91 -9.52
CA ARG A 61 11.49 11.05 -8.38
C ARG A 61 11.49 9.55 -8.73
N ASN A 62 11.98 9.15 -9.91
CA ASN A 62 11.98 7.77 -10.41
C ASN A 62 10.58 7.13 -10.53
N LEU A 63 9.54 7.95 -10.74
CA LEU A 63 8.17 7.48 -10.93
C LEU A 63 7.85 7.36 -12.42
N THR A 64 7.07 6.35 -12.78
CA THR A 64 6.71 6.10 -14.18
C THR A 64 5.38 6.78 -14.51
N PRO A 65 5.34 7.80 -15.37
CA PRO A 65 4.10 8.48 -15.74
C PRO A 65 3.19 7.57 -16.58
N ILE A 66 1.88 7.77 -16.46
CA ILE A 66 0.89 7.12 -17.33
C ILE A 66 1.02 7.68 -18.75
N ASP A 67 1.08 6.76 -19.71
CA ASP A 67 1.25 7.05 -21.13
C ASP A 67 0.39 6.13 -22.02
N ASP A 68 0.62 6.15 -23.34
CA ASP A 68 -0.12 5.28 -24.27
C ASP A 68 0.14 3.80 -24.05
N LYS A 69 1.36 3.45 -23.61
CA LYS A 69 1.82 2.06 -23.41
C LYS A 69 1.30 1.46 -22.11
N THR A 70 0.87 2.30 -21.17
CA THR A 70 0.29 1.87 -19.89
C THR A 70 -0.89 0.92 -20.14
N THR A 71 -0.87 -0.26 -19.54
CA THR A 71 -1.92 -1.27 -19.76
C THR A 71 -3.19 -0.94 -18.98
N ASN A 72 -4.33 -1.50 -19.39
CA ASN A 72 -5.58 -1.30 -18.65
C ASN A 72 -5.53 -1.90 -17.24
N ALA A 73 -4.77 -2.99 -17.04
CA ALA A 73 -4.53 -3.56 -15.72
C ALA A 73 -3.75 -2.61 -14.80
N GLN A 74 -2.70 -1.96 -15.32
CA GLN A 74 -1.95 -0.93 -14.58
C GLN A 74 -2.84 0.25 -14.22
N LEU A 75 -3.68 0.71 -15.16
CA LEU A 75 -4.67 1.77 -14.88
C LEU A 75 -5.68 1.34 -13.82
N GLN A 76 -6.17 0.11 -13.88
CA GLN A 76 -7.09 -0.43 -12.88
C GLN A 76 -6.47 -0.41 -11.49
N THR A 77 -5.21 -0.85 -11.36
CA THR A 77 -4.48 -0.77 -10.08
C THR A 77 -4.36 0.67 -9.57
N VAL A 78 -4.03 1.62 -10.45
CA VAL A 78 -3.97 3.06 -10.09
C VAL A 78 -5.35 3.58 -9.66
N LEU A 79 -6.44 3.17 -10.29
CA LEU A 79 -7.78 3.65 -9.95
C LEU A 79 -8.35 2.99 -8.69
N LEU A 80 -7.92 1.77 -8.37
CA LEU A 80 -8.45 0.95 -7.26
C LEU A 80 -7.54 0.90 -6.03
N HIS A 81 -6.37 1.54 -6.04
CA HIS A 81 -5.41 1.46 -4.94
C HIS A 81 -6.01 1.86 -3.58
N ARG A 82 -6.92 2.84 -3.54
CA ARG A 82 -7.75 3.11 -2.36
C ARG A 82 -8.98 2.22 -2.38
N LEU A 83 -8.83 1.03 -1.79
CA LEU A 83 -9.89 0.02 -1.76
C LEU A 83 -11.07 0.47 -0.87
N ASP A 84 -12.04 1.18 -1.46
CA ASP A 84 -13.36 1.38 -0.86
C ASP A 84 -14.21 0.11 -1.07
N SER A 85 -14.58 -0.51 0.04
CA SER A 85 -15.25 -1.82 0.12
C SER A 85 -16.72 -1.84 -0.28
N ARG A 86 -17.31 -0.67 -0.59
CA ARG A 86 -18.68 -0.54 -1.07
C ARG A 86 -18.83 -0.57 -2.59
N VAL A 87 -17.77 -0.24 -3.30
CA VAL A 87 -17.97 0.48 -4.55
C VAL A 87 -18.16 -0.52 -5.68
N ASN A 88 -19.39 -1.02 -5.87
CA ASN A 88 -19.74 -1.88 -7.00
C ASN A 88 -19.43 -1.26 -8.36
N THR A 89 -19.10 0.02 -8.37
CA THR A 89 -18.66 0.80 -9.51
C THR A 89 -17.90 2.00 -9.00
N PHE A 90 -16.59 2.10 -9.28
CA PHE A 90 -15.81 3.29 -8.98
C PHE A 90 -16.02 4.25 -10.12
N GLU A 91 -16.71 5.36 -9.87
CA GLU A 91 -16.92 6.41 -10.85
C GLU A 91 -16.34 7.69 -10.29
N PHE A 92 -15.29 8.17 -10.95
CA PHE A 92 -14.69 9.47 -10.67
C PHE A 92 -15.23 10.46 -11.68
N LYS A 93 -15.68 11.63 -11.22
CA LYS A 93 -16.18 12.71 -12.07
C LYS A 93 -15.02 13.48 -12.70
N ASP A 94 -15.36 14.33 -13.67
CA ASP A 94 -14.41 15.31 -14.20
C ASP A 94 -13.86 16.18 -13.06
N GLU A 95 -12.57 16.53 -13.14
CA GLU A 95 -11.85 17.37 -12.18
C GLU A 95 -11.73 16.80 -10.74
N GLU A 96 -12.21 15.57 -10.48
CA GLU A 96 -12.24 15.00 -9.13
C GLU A 96 -10.86 14.51 -8.65
N LEU A 97 -10.09 13.87 -9.53
CA LEU A 97 -8.82 13.23 -9.16
C LEU A 97 -7.66 14.21 -9.15
N PHE A 98 -7.61 15.07 -10.17
CA PHE A 98 -6.64 16.14 -10.39
C PHE A 98 -7.25 17.14 -11.38
N LYS A 99 -6.67 18.33 -11.48
CA LYS A 99 -7.14 19.38 -12.39
C LYS A 99 -7.00 18.93 -13.84
N GLY A 100 -8.08 18.98 -14.62
CA GLY A 100 -8.16 18.48 -15.99
C GLY A 100 -8.53 17.00 -16.11
N SER A 101 -8.65 16.27 -14.99
CA SER A 101 -9.00 14.84 -15.01
C SER A 101 -10.37 14.62 -15.66
N LYS A 102 -10.46 13.62 -16.53
CA LYS A 102 -11.72 13.20 -17.15
C LYS A 102 -12.37 12.07 -16.38
N LYS A 103 -13.69 12.02 -16.46
CA LYS A 103 -14.53 10.98 -15.89
C LYS A 103 -14.03 9.60 -16.32
N VAL A 104 -13.83 8.73 -15.33
CA VAL A 104 -13.39 7.36 -15.53
C VAL A 104 -14.17 6.44 -14.60
N LYS A 105 -14.53 5.26 -15.12
CA LYS A 105 -15.40 4.32 -14.39
C LYS A 105 -14.83 2.91 -14.45
N VAL A 106 -14.69 2.28 -13.28
CA VAL A 106 -14.37 0.87 -13.10
C VAL A 106 -15.62 0.16 -12.60
N GLU A 107 -16.14 -0.80 -13.35
CA GLU A 107 -17.38 -1.51 -13.04
C GLU A 107 -17.12 -2.89 -12.45
N GLN A 108 -18.06 -3.41 -11.68
CA GLN A 108 -18.08 -4.84 -11.38
C GLN A 108 -18.33 -5.68 -12.63
N GLY A 109 -17.56 -6.75 -12.71
CA GLY A 109 -17.63 -7.84 -13.66
C GLY A 109 -18.41 -9.01 -13.08
N ASP A 110 -17.98 -10.20 -13.48
CA ASP A 110 -18.69 -11.43 -13.16
C ASP A 110 -18.77 -11.68 -11.66
N LYS A 111 -19.92 -12.21 -11.27
CA LYS A 111 -20.23 -12.67 -9.92
C LYS A 111 -19.63 -14.06 -9.69
N VAL A 112 -18.95 -14.20 -8.57
CA VAL A 112 -18.37 -15.45 -8.09
C VAL A 112 -19.06 -15.81 -6.79
N THR A 113 -19.53 -17.05 -6.70
CA THR A 113 -20.14 -17.58 -5.49
C THR A 113 -19.36 -18.78 -4.99
N GLY A 114 -19.35 -18.97 -3.68
CA GLY A 114 -18.73 -20.12 -3.06
C GLY A 114 -19.23 -20.33 -1.64
N THR A 115 -18.60 -21.29 -0.96
CA THR A 115 -18.89 -21.63 0.43
C THR A 115 -17.61 -21.83 1.21
N PHE A 116 -17.54 -21.34 2.45
CA PHE A 116 -16.43 -21.65 3.36
C PHE A 116 -16.97 -22.13 4.71
N THR A 117 -16.17 -22.89 5.44
CA THR A 117 -16.46 -23.24 6.83
C THR A 117 -15.93 -22.14 7.73
N ALA A 118 -16.81 -21.45 8.45
CA ALA A 118 -16.42 -20.45 9.45
C ALA A 118 -15.88 -21.14 10.70
N GLU A 119 -15.23 -20.37 11.56
CA GLU A 119 -14.61 -20.86 12.81
C GLU A 119 -15.56 -21.72 13.69
N PRO A 120 -16.86 -21.40 13.84
CA PRO A 120 -17.81 -22.25 14.57
C PRO A 120 -18.15 -23.59 13.90
N GLY A 121 -17.51 -23.93 12.78
CA GLY A 121 -17.75 -25.15 12.00
C GLY A 121 -18.96 -25.06 11.05
N ARG A 122 -19.66 -23.92 11.01
CA ARG A 122 -20.79 -23.70 10.10
C ARG A 122 -20.32 -23.38 8.69
N THR A 123 -21.06 -23.82 7.69
CA THR A 123 -20.84 -23.40 6.30
C THR A 123 -21.54 -22.09 6.02
N GLU A 124 -20.81 -21.12 5.47
CA GLU A 124 -21.34 -19.83 5.02
C GLU A 124 -21.24 -19.72 3.51
N ASN A 125 -22.28 -19.14 2.89
CA ASN A 125 -22.26 -18.77 1.48
C ASN A 125 -21.63 -17.39 1.31
N PHE A 126 -20.92 -17.20 0.22
CA PHE A 126 -20.36 -15.90 -0.10
C PHE A 126 -20.49 -15.54 -1.58
N GLU A 127 -20.33 -14.25 -1.83
CA GLU A 127 -20.35 -13.63 -3.15
C GLU A 127 -19.25 -12.59 -3.27
N ILE A 128 -18.47 -12.68 -4.34
CA ILE A 128 -17.39 -11.75 -4.70
C ILE A 128 -17.58 -11.33 -6.15
N HIS A 129 -17.22 -10.09 -6.45
CA HIS A 129 -17.24 -9.55 -7.80
C HIS A 129 -15.82 -9.28 -8.28
N VAL A 130 -15.53 -9.70 -9.51
CA VAL A 130 -14.31 -9.29 -10.23
C VAL A 130 -14.49 -7.86 -10.73
N TRP A 131 -13.43 -7.10 -10.87
CA TRP A 131 -13.48 -5.80 -11.55
C TRP A 131 -13.34 -5.97 -13.06
N LYS A 132 -14.16 -5.24 -13.82
CA LYS A 132 -13.94 -5.04 -15.26
C LYS A 132 -12.82 -4.04 -15.46
N GLN A 133 -12.21 -4.11 -16.64
CA GLN A 133 -11.26 -3.11 -17.10
C GLN A 133 -11.90 -1.70 -17.10
N PRO A 134 -11.14 -0.64 -16.80
CA PRO A 134 -11.65 0.73 -16.78
C PRO A 134 -12.24 1.17 -18.14
N THR A 135 -13.42 1.78 -18.10
CA THR A 135 -14.04 2.43 -19.25
C THR A 135 -13.46 3.83 -19.45
N ALA A 136 -13.48 4.34 -20.69
CA ALA A 136 -12.89 5.65 -21.05
C ALA A 136 -11.40 5.82 -20.71
N HIS A 137 -10.64 4.72 -20.62
CA HIS A 137 -9.22 4.72 -20.26
C HIS A 137 -8.35 5.60 -21.19
N THR A 138 -8.67 5.72 -22.48
CA THR A 138 -7.96 6.62 -23.40
C THR A 138 -8.11 8.10 -23.03
N ALA A 139 -9.32 8.52 -22.65
CA ALA A 139 -9.56 9.90 -22.23
C ALA A 139 -8.77 10.21 -20.95
N TYR A 140 -8.79 9.29 -19.98
CA TYR A 140 -8.02 9.42 -18.75
C TYR A 140 -6.50 9.50 -18.99
N LYS A 141 -5.95 8.62 -19.85
CA LYS A 141 -4.52 8.67 -20.24
C LYS A 141 -4.14 10.03 -20.83
N ASN A 142 -5.00 10.57 -21.71
CA ASN A 142 -4.77 11.89 -22.32
C ASN A 142 -4.83 13.01 -21.27
N SER A 143 -5.77 12.98 -20.33
CA SER A 143 -5.83 13.93 -19.22
C SER A 143 -4.56 13.94 -18.38
N CYS A 144 -4.01 12.76 -18.09
CA CYS A 144 -2.74 12.67 -17.38
C CYS A 144 -1.60 13.30 -18.19
N LYS A 145 -1.48 12.99 -19.48
CA LYS A 145 -0.44 13.60 -20.33
C LYS A 145 -0.54 15.12 -20.39
N GLU A 146 -1.75 15.64 -20.57
CA GLU A 146 -2.02 17.10 -20.62
C GLU A 146 -1.66 17.75 -19.28
N ALA A 147 -2.11 17.16 -18.16
CA ALA A 147 -1.82 17.69 -16.83
C ALA A 147 -0.32 17.68 -16.51
N LEU A 148 0.38 16.60 -16.88
CA LEU A 148 1.81 16.44 -16.65
C LEU A 148 2.69 17.39 -17.49
N ALA A 149 2.18 17.88 -18.63
CA ALA A 149 2.87 18.83 -19.48
C ALA A 149 2.80 20.28 -18.97
N ASN A 150 1.97 20.56 -17.97
CA ASN A 150 1.89 21.91 -17.38
C ASN A 150 3.17 22.26 -16.61
N ASN A 151 3.46 23.55 -16.54
CA ASN A 151 4.56 24.10 -15.75
C ASN A 151 4.32 23.84 -14.25
N TYR A 152 5.41 23.62 -13.52
CA TYR A 152 5.42 23.36 -12.09
C TYR A 152 6.15 24.47 -11.33
N GLU A 153 5.49 25.04 -10.34
CA GLU A 153 6.05 26.00 -9.38
C GLU A 153 5.96 25.43 -7.96
N ALA A 154 7.10 25.07 -7.36
CA ALA A 154 7.16 24.32 -6.09
C ALA A 154 6.37 24.95 -4.93
N GLU A 155 6.32 26.28 -4.84
CA GLU A 155 5.61 26.97 -3.76
C GLU A 155 4.08 26.91 -3.89
N LYS A 156 3.55 26.66 -5.09
CA LYS A 156 2.10 26.70 -5.38
C LYS A 156 1.52 25.34 -5.69
N ASP A 157 2.31 24.48 -6.33
CA ASP A 157 1.80 23.30 -7.01
C ASP A 157 2.06 21.99 -6.26
N GLU A 158 2.63 22.01 -5.04
CA GLU A 158 2.97 20.78 -4.30
C GLU A 158 1.73 19.87 -4.09
N GLN A 159 0.57 20.44 -3.77
CA GLN A 159 -0.66 19.66 -3.59
C GLN A 159 -1.13 19.01 -4.90
N GLU A 160 -0.96 19.70 -6.03
CA GLU A 160 -1.34 19.17 -7.33
C GLU A 160 -0.33 18.13 -7.81
N LEU A 161 0.97 18.34 -7.55
CA LEU A 161 2.01 17.36 -7.79
C LEU A 161 1.72 16.04 -7.04
N GLU A 162 1.31 16.10 -5.78
CA GLU A 162 0.95 14.90 -5.00
C GLU A 162 -0.28 14.17 -5.58
N LYS A 163 -1.26 14.90 -6.14
CA LYS A 163 -2.39 14.28 -6.86
C LYS A 163 -1.93 13.64 -8.18
N LEU A 164 -1.08 14.32 -8.95
CA LEU A 164 -0.55 13.80 -10.21
C LEU A 164 0.37 12.60 -10.00
N ILE A 165 1.20 12.60 -8.96
CA ILE A 165 1.95 11.42 -8.53
C ILE A 165 0.97 10.29 -8.21
N ARG A 166 -0.08 10.55 -7.45
CA ARG A 166 -1.01 9.50 -7.03
C ARG A 166 -1.79 8.88 -8.20
N TRP A 167 -2.27 9.71 -9.12
CA TRP A 167 -3.27 9.30 -10.12
C TRP A 167 -2.70 9.21 -11.54
N CYS A 168 -1.60 9.89 -11.85
CA CYS A 168 -0.99 9.93 -13.18
C CYS A 168 0.35 9.22 -13.28
N THR A 169 0.67 8.35 -12.32
CA THR A 169 1.84 7.46 -12.40
C THR A 169 1.46 6.03 -12.09
N VAL A 170 2.14 5.09 -12.75
CA VAL A 170 1.96 3.66 -12.60
C VAL A 170 2.48 3.21 -11.24
N ILE A 171 1.77 2.26 -10.62
CA ILE A 171 2.21 1.58 -9.41
C ILE A 171 3.02 0.35 -9.83
N SER A 172 4.31 0.36 -9.52
CA SER A 172 5.28 -0.57 -10.11
C SER A 172 5.42 -1.88 -9.32
N ASN A 173 5.16 -1.83 -8.02
CA ASN A 173 5.28 -3.00 -7.14
C ASN A 173 4.28 -2.94 -5.97
N ASN A 174 4.18 -4.03 -5.22
CA ASN A 174 3.30 -4.13 -4.06
C ASN A 174 3.68 -3.16 -2.92
N GLU A 175 4.96 -2.87 -2.71
CA GLU A 175 5.39 -1.85 -1.71
C GLU A 175 4.77 -0.49 -2.01
N GLU A 176 4.89 -0.03 -3.26
CA GLU A 176 4.31 1.23 -3.71
C GLU A 176 2.77 1.19 -3.61
N LEU A 177 2.14 0.06 -3.95
CA LEU A 177 0.70 -0.11 -3.79
C LEU A 177 0.27 0.08 -2.33
N LEU A 178 0.98 -0.56 -1.39
CA LEU A 178 0.70 -0.47 0.04
C LEU A 178 0.90 0.94 0.58
N THR A 179 2.01 1.60 0.22
CA THR A 179 2.29 2.97 0.64
C THR A 179 1.24 3.95 0.11
N ARG A 180 0.85 3.84 -1.18
CA ARG A 180 -0.24 4.67 -1.73
C ARG A 180 -1.60 4.34 -1.12
N SER A 181 -1.77 3.11 -0.64
CA SER A 181 -2.93 2.68 0.13
C SER A 181 -2.87 3.13 1.59
N GLY A 182 -1.87 3.89 2.01
CA GLY A 182 -1.76 4.46 3.36
C GLY A 182 -1.13 3.54 4.41
N PHE A 183 -0.53 2.42 4.02
CA PHE A 183 0.21 1.55 4.93
C PHE A 183 1.69 1.94 4.99
N GLU A 184 2.31 1.70 6.14
CA GLU A 184 3.77 1.76 6.31
C GLU A 184 4.33 0.34 6.25
N THR A 185 5.26 0.07 5.32
CA THR A 185 5.92 -1.23 5.21
C THR A 185 6.95 -1.42 6.32
N LEU A 186 7.11 -2.67 6.77
CA LEU A 186 8.13 -3.03 7.75
C LEU A 186 9.49 -3.15 7.07
N ASN A 187 10.56 -2.91 7.83
CA ASN A 187 11.90 -3.20 7.36
C ASN A 187 12.10 -4.71 7.13
N THR A 188 12.51 -5.08 5.91
CA THR A 188 12.73 -6.45 5.46
C THR A 188 14.20 -6.88 5.46
N ASP A 189 15.11 -6.02 5.91
CA ASP A 189 16.54 -6.37 5.99
C ASP A 189 16.78 -7.28 7.21
N THR A 190 17.22 -8.50 6.96
CA THR A 190 17.48 -9.51 8.00
C THR A 190 18.67 -9.16 8.90
N SER A 191 19.53 -8.22 8.47
CA SER A 191 20.69 -7.74 9.23
C SER A 191 20.37 -6.58 10.18
N ILE A 192 19.17 -6.00 10.10
CA ILE A 192 18.77 -4.81 10.86
C ILE A 192 17.63 -5.18 11.82
N ASP A 193 17.77 -4.90 13.12
CA ASP A 193 16.74 -5.19 14.14
C ASP A 193 15.58 -4.18 14.19
N LYS A 194 15.46 -3.35 13.15
CA LYS A 194 14.36 -2.37 13.01
C LYS A 194 13.03 -3.14 12.87
N ASP A 195 12.01 -2.62 13.55
CA ASP A 195 10.64 -3.16 13.58
C ASP A 195 10.49 -4.57 14.18
N ASN A 196 11.50 -5.13 14.86
CA ASN A 196 11.42 -6.48 15.46
C ASN A 196 10.23 -6.66 16.41
N GLU A 197 9.86 -5.65 17.19
CA GLU A 197 8.69 -5.73 18.07
C GLU A 197 7.36 -5.76 17.30
N ASP A 198 7.29 -5.08 16.15
CA ASP A 198 6.11 -5.16 15.29
C ASP A 198 6.06 -6.51 14.56
N TRP A 199 7.21 -7.05 14.12
CA TRP A 199 7.30 -8.42 13.61
C TRP A 199 6.80 -9.44 14.63
N LYS A 200 7.20 -9.33 15.90
CA LYS A 200 6.72 -10.22 16.96
C LYS A 200 5.20 -10.15 17.12
N LYS A 201 4.63 -8.94 17.19
CA LYS A 201 3.16 -8.76 17.31
C LYS A 201 2.42 -9.39 16.14
N ILE A 202 2.94 -9.23 14.93
CA ILE A 202 2.33 -9.76 13.71
C ILE A 202 2.36 -11.28 13.71
N ILE A 203 3.51 -11.87 13.99
CA ILE A 203 3.68 -13.33 14.00
C ILE A 203 2.87 -13.96 15.14
N SER A 204 2.79 -13.35 16.32
CA SER A 204 1.92 -13.82 17.40
C SER A 204 0.46 -13.38 17.26
N GLY A 205 0.08 -12.84 16.10
CA GLY A 205 -1.20 -12.18 15.84
C GLY A 205 -2.44 -13.07 15.78
N GLY A 206 -2.27 -14.39 15.86
CA GLY A 206 -3.34 -15.39 15.80
C GLY A 206 -3.44 -16.15 14.47
N TRP A 207 -2.77 -15.70 13.40
CA TRP A 207 -2.73 -16.48 12.15
C TRP A 207 -2.07 -17.86 12.33
N PHE A 208 -1.17 -18.01 13.30
CA PHE A 208 -0.45 -19.25 13.60
C PHE A 208 -0.96 -19.94 14.86
N THR A 209 -2.28 -19.87 15.07
CA THR A 209 -2.98 -20.58 16.15
C THR A 209 -4.14 -21.38 15.60
N LYS A 210 -4.61 -22.34 16.40
CA LYS A 210 -5.89 -23.00 16.21
C LYS A 210 -6.99 -22.10 16.79
N SER A 211 -8.20 -22.27 16.30
CA SER A 211 -9.37 -21.64 16.90
C SER A 211 -9.60 -22.18 18.31
N THR A 212 -10.07 -21.30 19.20
CA THR A 212 -10.53 -21.67 20.54
C THR A 212 -11.91 -22.33 20.55
N ALA A 213 -12.74 -22.06 19.53
CA ALA A 213 -14.08 -22.63 19.38
C ALA A 213 -14.06 -24.00 18.67
N ASN A 214 -13.06 -24.25 17.82
CA ASN A 214 -12.90 -25.50 17.11
C ASN A 214 -11.40 -25.81 16.88
N GLU A 215 -10.83 -26.72 17.66
CA GLU A 215 -9.40 -27.06 17.58
C GLU A 215 -8.96 -27.66 16.23
N THR A 216 -9.91 -28.14 15.41
CA THR A 216 -9.62 -28.60 14.05
C THR A 216 -9.48 -27.44 13.06
N TYR A 217 -9.99 -26.26 13.41
CA TYR A 217 -9.89 -25.06 12.60
C TYR A 217 -8.55 -24.37 12.83
N LYS A 218 -7.72 -24.34 11.79
CA LYS A 218 -6.37 -23.80 11.82
C LYS A 218 -6.32 -22.52 11.00
N HIS A 219 -6.00 -21.38 11.63
CA HIS A 219 -5.99 -20.10 10.91
C HIS A 219 -4.91 -20.02 9.84
N TRP A 220 -3.79 -20.73 10.02
CA TRP A 220 -2.68 -20.72 9.06
C TRP A 220 -3.02 -21.41 7.74
N GLU A 221 -4.07 -22.24 7.70
CA GLU A 221 -4.59 -22.86 6.47
C GLU A 221 -5.53 -21.90 5.70
N LYS A 222 -5.83 -20.71 6.24
CA LYS A 222 -6.76 -19.73 5.66
C LYS A 222 -6.05 -18.54 4.99
N GLN A 223 -4.73 -18.60 4.92
CA GLN A 223 -3.84 -17.67 4.23
C GLN A 223 -2.99 -18.43 3.22
N GLY A 224 -2.50 -17.74 2.19
CA GLY A 224 -1.64 -18.27 1.13
C GLY A 224 -0.31 -17.52 1.02
N PHE A 225 -0.01 -16.66 1.99
CA PHE A 225 1.23 -15.90 2.12
C PHE A 225 2.40 -16.85 2.37
N LEU A 226 2.30 -17.74 3.36
CA LEU A 226 3.28 -18.80 3.60
C LEU A 226 2.84 -20.11 2.95
N ASP A 227 3.75 -20.74 2.22
CA ASP A 227 3.55 -22.09 1.67
C ASP A 227 3.74 -23.18 2.74
N ASN A 228 3.43 -24.43 2.39
CA ASN A 228 3.51 -25.55 3.33
C ASN A 228 4.93 -25.81 3.87
N GLY A 229 5.98 -25.56 3.06
CA GLY A 229 7.36 -25.73 3.50
C GLY A 229 7.77 -24.65 4.51
N GLU A 230 7.33 -23.41 4.27
CA GLU A 230 7.52 -22.28 5.18
C GLU A 230 6.72 -22.46 6.48
N LEU A 231 5.48 -22.94 6.39
CA LEU A 231 4.65 -23.27 7.56
C LEU A 231 5.29 -24.37 8.42
N LYS A 232 5.91 -25.39 7.82
CA LYS A 232 6.64 -26.43 8.56
C LYS A 232 7.86 -25.88 9.30
N LYS A 233 8.57 -24.92 8.72
CA LYS A 233 9.68 -24.23 9.41
C LYS A 233 9.19 -23.44 10.62
N LEU A 234 8.00 -22.84 10.53
CA LEU A 234 7.40 -22.02 11.57
C LEU A 234 6.71 -22.84 12.68
N LEU A 235 5.98 -23.88 12.32
CA LEU A 235 5.08 -24.65 13.21
C LEU A 235 5.55 -26.08 13.49
N GLY A 236 6.73 -26.45 12.99
CA GLY A 236 7.27 -27.81 13.03
C GLY A 236 6.75 -28.70 11.90
N GLU A 237 7.44 -29.82 11.65
CA GLU A 237 7.14 -30.74 10.53
C GLU A 237 5.70 -31.26 10.50
N ASN A 238 5.06 -31.39 11.66
CA ASN A 238 3.70 -31.88 11.83
C ASN A 238 2.63 -30.77 11.87
N LEU A 239 3.03 -29.49 11.77
CA LEU A 239 2.14 -28.33 11.87
C LEU A 239 1.28 -28.34 13.15
N ASP A 240 1.90 -28.64 14.27
CA ASP A 240 1.25 -28.81 15.57
C ASP A 240 1.63 -27.75 16.60
N LYS A 241 2.75 -27.03 16.39
CA LYS A 241 3.14 -25.91 17.25
C LYS A 241 2.36 -24.65 16.89
N GLU A 242 1.85 -23.98 17.91
CA GLU A 242 1.18 -22.67 17.78
C GLU A 242 2.10 -21.55 18.26
N ILE A 243 1.93 -20.35 17.71
CA ILE A 243 2.60 -19.13 18.18
C ILE A 243 1.53 -18.17 18.72
N LYS A 244 1.39 -18.13 20.04
CA LYS A 244 0.34 -17.40 20.77
C LYS A 244 0.83 -16.11 21.41
N THR A 245 2.13 -15.98 21.65
CA THR A 245 2.72 -14.81 22.32
C THR A 245 3.99 -14.33 21.63
N THR A 246 4.35 -13.07 21.86
CA THR A 246 5.55 -12.45 21.30
C THR A 246 6.84 -13.14 21.73
N ASP A 247 6.87 -13.73 22.93
CA ASP A 247 8.04 -14.42 23.48
C ASP A 247 8.33 -15.76 22.77
N GLN A 248 7.32 -16.32 22.10
CA GLN A 248 7.47 -17.54 21.29
C GLN A 248 8.02 -17.25 19.89
N VAL A 249 8.15 -15.97 19.51
CA VAL A 249 8.66 -15.56 18.21
C VAL A 249 10.18 -15.51 18.27
N THR A 250 10.84 -16.40 17.52
CA THR A 250 12.30 -16.44 17.43
C THR A 250 12.82 -15.55 16.30
N LYS A 251 14.13 -15.34 16.25
CA LYS A 251 14.78 -14.61 15.14
C LYS A 251 14.55 -15.31 13.80
N GLU A 252 14.59 -16.63 13.76
CA GLU A 252 14.35 -17.41 12.54
C GLU A 252 12.94 -17.20 12.00
N HIS A 253 11.95 -17.04 12.89
CA HIS A 253 10.59 -16.66 12.48
C HIS A 253 10.59 -15.27 11.83
N ILE A 254 11.23 -14.28 12.47
CA ILE A 254 11.29 -12.90 11.93
C ILE A 254 12.02 -12.89 10.57
N ASP A 255 13.16 -13.56 10.46
CA ASP A 255 13.95 -13.59 9.23
C ASP A 255 13.20 -14.29 8.09
N LEU A 256 12.41 -15.33 8.37
CA LEU A 256 11.50 -15.96 7.40
C LEU A 256 10.48 -14.95 6.86
N PHE A 257 9.85 -14.17 7.73
CA PHE A 257 8.86 -13.16 7.35
C PHE A 257 9.50 -12.01 6.56
N LYS A 258 10.66 -11.52 7.01
CA LYS A 258 11.43 -10.49 6.30
C LYS A 258 11.76 -10.90 4.88
N GLY A 259 12.31 -12.10 4.68
CA GLY A 259 12.62 -12.62 3.34
C GLY A 259 11.37 -12.80 2.48
N LYS A 260 10.26 -13.28 3.06
CA LYS A 260 9.00 -13.43 2.33
C LYS A 260 8.41 -12.09 1.92
N CYS A 261 8.39 -11.13 2.84
CA CYS A 261 7.91 -9.78 2.58
C CYS A 261 8.78 -9.09 1.53
N GLU A 262 10.10 -9.19 1.59
CA GLU A 262 10.99 -8.64 0.56
C GLU A 262 10.62 -9.16 -0.84
N ALA A 263 10.39 -10.47 -0.96
CA ALA A 263 10.02 -11.09 -2.23
C ALA A 263 8.62 -10.66 -2.70
N VAL A 264 7.64 -10.54 -1.81
CA VAL A 264 6.26 -10.17 -2.16
C VAL A 264 6.14 -8.68 -2.48
N LEU A 265 6.84 -7.82 -1.73
CA LEU A 265 6.81 -6.36 -1.90
C LEU A 265 7.37 -5.92 -3.26
N LYS A 266 8.32 -6.67 -3.83
CA LYS A 266 8.91 -6.41 -5.15
C LYS A 266 8.07 -6.92 -6.34
N LYS A 267 6.98 -7.66 -6.12
CA LYS A 267 6.14 -8.19 -7.21
C LYS A 267 5.31 -7.08 -7.84
N GLU A 268 5.02 -7.25 -9.14
CA GLU A 268 4.06 -6.40 -9.86
C GLU A 268 2.67 -6.51 -9.20
N PRO A 269 2.00 -5.38 -8.93
CA PRO A 269 0.73 -5.38 -8.24
C PRO A 269 -0.42 -5.70 -9.20
N SER A 270 -1.44 -6.37 -8.67
CA SER A 270 -2.68 -6.68 -9.37
C SER A 270 -3.85 -6.48 -8.41
N ILE A 271 -4.96 -5.95 -8.92
CA ILE A 271 -6.21 -5.79 -8.17
C ILE A 271 -7.34 -6.32 -9.04
N GLN A 272 -7.63 -7.62 -9.00
CA GLN A 272 -8.63 -8.23 -9.86
C GLN A 272 -10.03 -8.21 -9.26
N SER A 273 -10.13 -8.19 -7.93
CA SER A 273 -11.40 -8.33 -7.23
C SER A 273 -11.28 -7.78 -5.82
N PHE A 274 -12.38 -7.31 -5.24
CA PHE A 274 -12.38 -6.91 -3.82
C PHE A 274 -11.89 -8.08 -2.94
N PRO A 275 -10.99 -7.83 -1.97
CA PRO A 275 -10.04 -8.78 -1.38
C PRO A 275 -10.54 -10.22 -1.30
N ILE A 276 -10.13 -11.02 -2.28
CA ILE A 276 -10.18 -12.48 -2.17
C ILE A 276 -9.00 -12.85 -1.27
N SER A 277 -9.26 -13.16 0.00
CA SER A 277 -8.29 -13.88 0.83
C SER A 277 -8.26 -15.35 0.42
N THR A 278 -7.24 -16.08 0.85
CA THR A 278 -7.14 -17.52 0.59
C THR A 278 -8.36 -18.28 1.12
N LEU A 279 -8.93 -17.90 2.27
CA LEU A 279 -10.20 -18.46 2.77
C LEU A 279 -11.30 -18.45 1.70
N PHE A 280 -11.52 -17.30 1.06
CA PHE A 280 -12.56 -17.18 0.04
C PHE A 280 -12.17 -17.91 -1.25
N ARG A 281 -10.91 -17.82 -1.70
CA ARG A 281 -10.45 -18.54 -2.90
C ARG A 281 -10.71 -20.04 -2.77
N GLU A 282 -10.37 -20.61 -1.63
CA GLU A 282 -10.53 -22.05 -1.37
C GLU A 282 -12.00 -22.49 -1.36
N GLY A 283 -12.91 -21.58 -1.01
CA GLY A 283 -14.36 -21.83 -1.03
C GLY A 283 -15.04 -21.65 -2.38
N ILE A 284 -14.35 -21.15 -3.42
CA ILE A 284 -14.90 -21.04 -4.79
C ILE A 284 -15.07 -22.45 -5.37
N ASN A 285 -16.16 -22.66 -6.13
CA ASN A 285 -16.39 -23.91 -6.85
C ASN A 285 -15.17 -24.30 -7.71
N SER A 286 -14.72 -25.55 -7.54
CA SER A 286 -13.54 -26.14 -8.19
C SER A 286 -13.38 -25.86 -9.69
N THR A 287 -14.46 -25.80 -10.47
CA THR A 287 -14.39 -25.53 -11.92
C THR A 287 -13.97 -24.09 -12.23
N LYS A 288 -14.34 -23.14 -11.36
CA LYS A 288 -14.04 -21.71 -11.52
C LYS A 288 -12.77 -21.30 -10.77
N LYS A 289 -12.42 -22.00 -9.69
CA LYS A 289 -11.28 -21.67 -8.81
C LYS A 289 -9.96 -21.34 -9.53
N PRO A 290 -9.51 -22.06 -10.59
CA PRO A 290 -8.23 -21.76 -11.24
C PRO A 290 -8.13 -20.37 -11.88
N SER A 291 -9.27 -19.74 -12.23
CA SER A 291 -9.27 -18.38 -12.78
C SER A 291 -9.26 -17.29 -11.71
N TYR A 292 -9.18 -17.64 -10.42
CA TYR A 292 -9.19 -16.70 -9.30
C TYR A 292 -7.92 -16.84 -8.48
N VAL A 293 -7.09 -15.80 -8.54
CA VAL A 293 -5.85 -15.72 -7.78
C VAL A 293 -6.04 -14.72 -6.65
N VAL A 294 -5.50 -15.03 -5.47
CA VAL A 294 -5.39 -14.08 -4.36
C VAL A 294 -4.33 -13.07 -4.76
N ASP A 295 -4.72 -11.82 -4.98
CA ASP A 295 -3.74 -10.78 -5.29
C ASP A 295 -2.78 -10.63 -4.10
N SER A 296 -1.48 -10.75 -4.39
CA SER A 296 -0.45 -10.91 -3.35
C SER A 296 -0.37 -9.76 -2.34
N PHE A 297 -0.78 -8.54 -2.73
CA PHE A 297 -0.79 -7.41 -1.82
C PHE A 297 -1.83 -7.55 -0.70
N TYR A 298 -2.94 -8.28 -0.92
CA TYR A 298 -3.99 -8.43 0.10
C TYR A 298 -3.45 -9.11 1.35
N GLU A 299 -2.75 -10.22 1.19
CA GLU A 299 -2.18 -10.94 2.33
C GLU A 299 -0.84 -10.34 2.78
N ALA A 300 -0.13 -9.62 1.90
CA ALA A 300 1.01 -8.78 2.33
C ALA A 300 0.57 -7.73 3.36
N THR A 301 -0.68 -7.24 3.31
CA THR A 301 -1.20 -6.33 4.35
C THR A 301 -1.33 -7.00 5.70
N PHE A 302 -1.41 -8.33 5.78
CA PHE A 302 -1.51 -9.01 7.06
C PHE A 302 -0.16 -9.11 7.76
N PHE A 303 0.92 -9.17 6.97
CA PHE A 303 2.21 -9.61 7.46
C PHE A 303 3.36 -8.62 7.24
N CYS A 304 3.30 -7.74 6.24
CA CYS A 304 4.44 -6.93 5.78
C CYS A 304 4.33 -5.44 6.11
N VAL A 305 3.30 -5.04 6.84
CA VAL A 305 3.01 -3.65 7.17
C VAL A 305 2.92 -3.47 8.67
N LYS A 306 3.18 -2.26 9.15
CA LYS A 306 2.98 -1.94 10.56
C LYS A 306 1.53 -2.21 10.98
N PRO A 307 1.31 -2.70 12.21
CA PRO A 307 -0.02 -2.88 12.78
C PRO A 307 -0.92 -1.67 12.57
N MET A 308 -2.08 -1.88 11.95
CA MET A 308 -3.09 -0.84 11.72
C MET A 308 -4.48 -1.40 12.03
N LYS A 309 -5.35 -0.61 12.66
CA LYS A 309 -6.77 -0.95 12.83
C LYS A 309 -7.55 -0.68 11.55
N ALA A 310 -8.53 -1.52 11.24
CA ALA A 310 -9.43 -1.27 10.12
C ALA A 310 -10.21 0.04 10.31
N GLU A 311 -10.53 0.40 11.55
CA GLU A 311 -11.11 1.70 11.91
C GLU A 311 -10.20 2.86 11.48
N ASP A 312 -8.89 2.78 11.78
CA ASP A 312 -7.91 3.79 11.38
C ASP A 312 -7.80 3.88 9.86
N TYR A 313 -7.88 2.74 9.16
CA TYR A 313 -7.90 2.75 7.70
C TYR A 313 -9.15 3.45 7.15
N VAL A 314 -10.34 3.13 7.66
CA VAL A 314 -11.59 3.76 7.24
C VAL A 314 -11.56 5.27 7.50
N THR A 315 -11.11 5.70 8.67
CA THR A 315 -11.10 7.12 9.06
C THR A 315 -9.96 7.91 8.42
N ASN A 316 -8.73 7.40 8.47
CA ASN A 316 -7.55 8.15 8.09
C ASN A 316 -7.18 7.97 6.62
N VAL A 317 -7.36 6.76 6.07
CA VAL A 317 -7.04 6.46 4.67
C VAL A 317 -8.25 6.71 3.78
N LEU A 318 -9.43 6.15 4.09
CA LEU A 318 -10.62 6.33 3.24
C LEU A 318 -11.34 7.66 3.49
N LYS A 319 -11.02 8.37 4.58
CA LYS A 319 -11.71 9.60 5.02
C LYS A 319 -13.22 9.40 5.14
N ALA A 320 -13.61 8.25 5.69
CA ALA A 320 -14.98 7.81 5.80
C ALA A 320 -15.41 7.67 7.27
N GLN A 321 -16.72 7.64 7.47
CA GLN A 321 -17.36 7.37 8.75
C GLN A 321 -17.27 5.89 9.08
N VAL A 322 -17.11 5.61 10.38
CA VAL A 322 -17.10 4.26 10.92
C VAL A 322 -18.49 3.93 11.44
N ARG A 323 -18.99 2.77 11.04
CA ARG A 323 -20.21 2.18 11.58
C ARG A 323 -19.88 1.68 12.98
N LYS A 324 -20.65 2.14 13.97
CA LYS A 324 -20.61 1.52 15.30
C LYS A 324 -20.99 0.05 15.15
N VAL A 325 -20.22 -0.84 15.78
CA VAL A 325 -20.59 -2.26 15.88
C VAL A 325 -21.83 -2.34 16.78
N GLU A 326 -23.01 -2.09 16.21
CA GLU A 326 -24.28 -2.29 16.91
C GLU A 326 -24.60 -3.78 16.97
N ASP A 327 -25.22 -4.19 18.08
CA ASP A 327 -25.64 -5.55 18.39
C ASP A 327 -26.11 -6.33 17.15
N ARG A 328 -25.65 -7.60 17.06
CA ARG A 328 -25.89 -8.60 15.98
C ARG A 328 -27.27 -8.57 15.32
N ALA A 329 -28.31 -8.11 16.02
CA ALA A 329 -29.68 -7.99 15.54
C ALA A 329 -29.90 -6.92 14.43
N LYS A 330 -28.98 -5.97 14.24
CA LYS A 330 -29.08 -4.91 13.22
C LYS A 330 -27.87 -4.82 12.29
N GLY A 331 -27.18 -5.95 12.07
CA GLY A 331 -26.05 -6.03 11.15
C GLY A 331 -26.43 -5.49 9.75
N THR A 332 -25.89 -4.32 9.40
CA THR A 332 -26.06 -3.67 8.09
C THR A 332 -24.85 -3.93 7.18
N GLY A 333 -23.93 -4.82 7.59
CA GLY A 333 -22.75 -5.28 6.83
C GLY A 333 -23.08 -6.41 5.88
N ASN A 334 -22.23 -6.63 4.86
CA ASN A 334 -22.36 -7.83 4.03
C ASN A 334 -22.02 -9.04 4.90
N ARG A 335 -23.00 -9.94 5.11
CA ARG A 335 -22.94 -11.07 6.05
C ARG A 335 -21.66 -11.91 5.96
N ILE A 336 -21.04 -11.96 4.77
CA ILE A 336 -19.75 -12.62 4.52
C ILE A 336 -18.61 -12.17 5.47
N CYS A 337 -18.59 -10.89 5.86
CA CYS A 337 -17.51 -10.32 6.69
C CYS A 337 -17.89 -10.17 8.16
N SER A 338 -19.10 -10.56 8.55
CA SER A 338 -19.53 -10.50 9.94
C SER A 338 -18.83 -11.58 10.76
N ILE A 339 -18.27 -11.22 11.92
CA ILE A 339 -17.68 -12.18 12.87
C ILE A 339 -18.77 -12.69 13.82
N GLU A 340 -18.67 -13.96 14.19
CA GLU A 340 -19.53 -14.60 15.16
C GLU A 340 -19.07 -14.32 16.60
N GLY A 341 -19.61 -13.29 17.25
CA GLY A 341 -19.43 -13.12 18.69
C GLY A 341 -20.29 -12.01 19.29
N ASN A 342 -20.52 -12.06 20.60
CA ASN A 342 -21.13 -10.95 21.35
C ASN A 342 -20.07 -9.95 21.86
N GLN A 343 -18.82 -10.06 21.40
CA GLN A 343 -17.72 -9.20 21.82
C GLN A 343 -17.37 -8.23 20.70
N THR A 344 -17.05 -6.99 21.09
CA THR A 344 -16.44 -6.00 20.21
C THR A 344 -15.11 -6.51 19.70
N TYR A 345 -15.05 -6.84 18.41
CA TYR A 345 -13.82 -7.29 17.75
C TYR A 345 -13.10 -6.08 17.13
N GLU A 346 -11.90 -5.79 17.61
CA GLU A 346 -11.02 -4.81 16.97
C GLU A 346 -10.27 -5.48 15.83
N TRP A 347 -10.47 -5.03 14.59
CA TRP A 347 -9.83 -5.61 13.42
C TRP A 347 -8.45 -5.01 13.20
N TYR A 348 -7.39 -5.78 13.43
CA TYR A 348 -6.02 -5.38 13.05
C TYR A 348 -5.55 -6.09 11.78
N THR A 349 -4.59 -5.48 11.09
CA THR A 349 -3.92 -6.06 9.90
C THR A 349 -3.48 -7.50 10.13
N TYR A 350 -2.86 -7.78 11.28
CA TYR A 350 -2.22 -9.03 11.61
C TYR A 350 -3.12 -10.11 12.23
N GLN A 351 -4.43 -9.86 12.35
CA GLN A 351 -5.33 -10.81 13.00
C GLN A 351 -6.12 -11.63 11.97
N PRO A 352 -6.41 -12.91 12.25
CA PRO A 352 -7.09 -13.78 11.31
C PRO A 352 -8.57 -13.44 11.15
N ALA A 353 -9.25 -12.94 12.19
CA ALA A 353 -10.68 -12.68 12.18
C ALA A 353 -11.51 -13.86 11.62
N GLU A 354 -11.43 -15.03 12.28
CA GLU A 354 -12.00 -16.30 11.78
C GLU A 354 -11.43 -16.75 10.43
N GLY A 355 -10.30 -16.20 9.98
CA GLY A 355 -9.71 -16.39 8.65
C GLY A 355 -10.16 -15.38 7.58
N LYS A 356 -11.08 -14.45 7.91
CA LYS A 356 -11.60 -13.43 6.99
C LYS A 356 -10.60 -12.27 6.77
N GLY A 357 -9.76 -12.01 7.77
CA GLY A 357 -8.68 -11.02 7.73
C GLY A 357 -9.13 -9.55 7.74
N PHE A 358 -8.13 -8.66 7.76
CA PHE A 358 -8.29 -7.21 7.92
C PHE A 358 -9.29 -6.54 6.96
N TRP A 359 -9.28 -6.95 5.69
CA TRP A 359 -10.11 -6.32 4.66
C TRP A 359 -11.61 -6.53 4.89
N CYS A 360 -12.00 -7.62 5.55
CA CYS A 360 -13.38 -7.80 5.99
C CYS A 360 -13.75 -6.80 7.09
N GLY A 361 -12.82 -6.45 7.98
CA GLY A 361 -13.00 -5.38 8.96
C GLY A 361 -13.21 -4.02 8.32
N VAL A 362 -12.42 -3.67 7.30
CA VAL A 362 -12.60 -2.43 6.53
C VAL A 362 -13.99 -2.40 5.87
N ARG A 363 -14.51 -3.55 5.42
CA ARG A 363 -15.85 -3.66 4.86
C ARG A 363 -16.97 -3.55 5.88
N GLU A 364 -16.81 -4.21 7.02
CA GLU A 364 -17.83 -4.26 8.07
C GLU A 364 -17.99 -2.91 8.77
N LEU A 365 -16.87 -2.23 9.03
CA LEU A 365 -16.80 -0.96 9.76
C LEU A 365 -17.14 0.27 8.90
N TYR A 366 -17.24 0.16 7.59
CA TYR A 366 -17.48 1.32 6.74
C TYR A 366 -18.95 1.80 6.83
N ALA A 367 -19.19 3.09 7.11
CA ALA A 367 -20.54 3.67 7.19
C ALA A 367 -20.91 4.67 6.08
N GLY A 368 -19.96 5.13 5.26
CA GLY A 368 -20.22 6.22 4.31
C GLY A 368 -19.09 7.23 4.31
N GLN A 369 -18.86 7.94 3.19
CA GLN A 369 -18.09 9.17 3.28
C GLN A 369 -18.87 10.22 4.08
N VAL A 370 -18.13 11.06 4.80
CA VAL A 370 -18.71 12.28 5.36
C VAL A 370 -19.18 13.11 4.17
N ARG A 371 -20.50 13.18 3.96
CA ARG A 371 -21.02 14.21 3.06
C ARG A 371 -20.79 15.53 3.78
N ASP A 372 -19.89 16.35 3.26
CA ASP A 372 -19.89 17.77 3.60
C ASP A 372 -21.32 18.27 3.35
N LYS A 373 -21.96 18.71 4.44
CA LYS A 373 -23.31 19.27 4.41
C LYS A 373 -23.26 20.73 3.99
#